data_AF-A0A9D5ZE06-F1
#
_entry.id   AF-A0A9D5ZE06-F1
#
_cell.length_a   1.000
_cell.length_b   1.000
_cell.length_c   1.000
_cell.angle_alpha   90.00
_cell.angle_beta   90.00
_cell.angle_gamma   90.00
#
_symmetry.space_group_name_H-M   'P 1'
#
loop_
_entity.id
_entity.type
_entity.pdbx_description
1 polymer ?
#
loop_
_entity_poly.entity_id
_entity_poly.type
_entity_poly.pdbx_seq_one_letter_code
_entity_poly.pdbx_strand_id
1 'polypeptide(L)'
;MASVRYLLVFHGVVDDGEDLATVKRRLQCEFQKTPGEIERLFEFAPTILGRSSDLAALLRHKKRFERSGALCNVERIPEGSIAASSPPPPASSPHLHTHPADTGEIPAAYLEEIRNLRTEHWAPGADYWNDEWTVGIRTIDVDHKNLVGMINRLADASVRTLAIRELLPPLIRYTVDHFRTEESMMAATAYPHLERHRGEHQGLVQHVSKVGEVIREWSDPELPDDLENFLRDWLMNHIMKSDKRLGRHLRAHGMT
;
A
#
# COMPACT_ATOMS: atom_id res chain seq x y z
N MET A 1 14.41 21.01 -7.51
CA MET A 1 13.48 20.24 -8.37
C MET A 1 12.09 20.84 -8.22
N ALA A 2 11.31 20.96 -9.29
CA ALA A 2 10.00 21.62 -9.23
C ALA A 2 9.01 20.74 -8.44
N SER A 3 8.45 21.27 -7.34
CA SER A 3 7.45 20.58 -6.51
C SER A 3 6.27 20.14 -7.38
N VAL A 4 5.94 18.85 -7.36
CA VAL A 4 4.74 18.31 -8.01
C VAL A 4 3.52 19.06 -7.47
N ARG A 5 2.63 19.51 -8.35
CA ARG A 5 1.44 20.30 -7.99
C ARG A 5 0.14 19.66 -8.46
N TYR A 6 0.22 18.71 -9.38
CA TYR A 6 -0.94 18.15 -10.06
C TYR A 6 -0.78 16.64 -10.26
N LEU A 7 -1.89 15.91 -10.15
CA LEU A 7 -2.02 14.48 -10.41
C LEU A 7 -3.00 14.28 -11.56
N LEU A 8 -2.72 13.35 -12.48
CA LEU A 8 -3.70 12.85 -13.45
C LEU A 8 -4.23 11.50 -12.96
N VAL A 9 -5.54 11.41 -12.72
CA VAL A 9 -6.19 10.25 -12.12
C VAL A 9 -7.24 9.69 -13.08
N PHE A 10 -7.25 8.38 -13.25
CA PHE A 10 -8.28 7.65 -14.00
C PHE A 10 -9.19 6.92 -13.03
N HIS A 11 -10.49 7.19 -13.06
CA HIS A 11 -11.46 6.62 -12.12
C HIS A 11 -12.21 5.40 -12.68
N GLY A 12 -11.74 4.81 -13.79
CA GLY A 12 -12.39 3.63 -14.37
C GLY A 12 -13.61 3.97 -15.23
N VAL A 13 -13.88 5.24 -15.46
CA VAL A 13 -15.05 5.74 -16.19
C VAL A 13 -14.71 5.97 -17.66
N VAL A 14 -15.60 5.54 -18.55
CA VAL A 14 -15.54 5.80 -20.00
C VAL A 14 -16.62 6.80 -20.41
N ASP A 15 -16.44 7.45 -21.55
CA ASP A 15 -17.44 8.37 -22.12
C ASP A 15 -18.77 7.64 -22.42
N ASP A 16 -19.91 8.27 -22.07
CA ASP A 16 -21.27 7.69 -22.13
C ASP A 16 -21.70 7.28 -23.55
N GLY A 17 -20.99 7.75 -24.59
CA GLY A 17 -21.19 7.37 -25.99
C GLY A 17 -20.32 6.23 -26.51
N GLU A 18 -19.41 5.69 -25.70
CA GLU A 18 -18.37 4.75 -26.14
C GLU A 18 -18.54 3.35 -25.53
N ASP A 19 -18.31 2.31 -26.35
CA ASP A 19 -18.29 0.92 -25.89
C ASP A 19 -16.98 0.61 -25.13
N LEU A 20 -17.09 0.05 -23.91
CA LEU A 20 -15.94 -0.26 -23.04
C LEU A 20 -14.90 -1.15 -23.73
N ALA A 21 -15.31 -2.18 -24.47
CA ALA A 21 -14.37 -3.06 -25.16
C ALA A 21 -13.61 -2.30 -26.27
N THR A 22 -14.27 -1.36 -26.94
CA THR A 22 -13.68 -0.47 -27.94
C THR A 22 -12.71 0.52 -27.30
N VAL A 23 -13.06 1.14 -26.17
CA VAL A 23 -12.17 2.02 -25.39
C VAL A 23 -10.91 1.27 -24.94
N LYS A 24 -11.06 0.05 -24.40
CA LYS A 24 -9.92 -0.78 -24.00
C LYS A 24 -8.98 -1.08 -25.16
N ARG A 25 -9.49 -1.43 -26.35
CA ARG A 25 -8.65 -1.65 -27.54
C ARG A 25 -7.91 -0.37 -27.98
N ARG A 26 -8.57 0.80 -27.94
CA ARG A 26 -7.93 2.07 -28.28
C ARG A 26 -6.81 2.41 -27.30
N LEU A 27 -7.02 2.20 -26.00
CA LEU A 27 -5.98 2.39 -24.97
C LEU A 27 -4.79 1.44 -25.16
N GLN A 28 -5.03 0.18 -25.52
CA GLN A 28 -3.95 -0.76 -25.84
C GLN A 28 -3.07 -0.22 -26.98
N CYS A 29 -3.68 0.25 -28.07
CA CYS A 29 -2.95 0.80 -29.21
C CYS A 29 -2.23 2.13 -28.88
N GLU A 30 -2.91 3.08 -28.24
CA GLU A 30 -2.39 4.43 -27.95
C GLU A 30 -1.21 4.40 -26.98
N PHE A 31 -1.23 3.47 -26.01
CA PHE A 31 -0.18 3.34 -24.99
C PHE A 31 0.71 2.10 -25.18
N GLN A 32 0.50 1.35 -26.25
CA GLN A 32 1.23 0.11 -26.55
C GLN A 32 1.21 -0.89 -25.38
N LYS A 33 0.03 -1.02 -24.76
CA LYS A 33 -0.21 -1.85 -23.58
C LYS A 33 -0.87 -3.17 -23.95
N THR A 34 -0.52 -4.23 -23.24
CA THR A 34 -1.14 -5.55 -23.42
C THR A 34 -2.60 -5.52 -22.95
N PRO A 35 -3.45 -6.47 -23.43
CA PRO A 35 -4.82 -6.59 -22.95
C PRO A 35 -4.91 -6.70 -21.43
N GLY A 36 -4.02 -7.48 -20.81
CA GLY A 36 -3.98 -7.65 -19.36
C GLY A 36 -3.59 -6.38 -18.60
N GLU A 37 -2.69 -5.55 -19.13
CA GLU A 37 -2.37 -4.25 -18.51
C GLU A 37 -3.56 -3.28 -18.56
N ILE A 38 -4.33 -3.29 -19.65
CA ILE A 38 -5.53 -2.46 -19.76
C ILE A 38 -6.66 -3.02 -18.89
N GLU A 39 -6.87 -4.33 -18.81
CA GLU A 39 -7.86 -4.90 -17.89
C GLU A 39 -7.59 -4.48 -16.44
N ARG A 40 -6.32 -4.56 -16.00
CA ARG A 40 -5.90 -4.12 -14.67
C ARG A 40 -6.14 -2.63 -14.44
N LEU A 41 -5.95 -1.78 -15.46
CA LEU A 41 -6.22 -0.34 -15.34
C LEU A 41 -7.69 -0.04 -15.01
N PHE A 42 -8.64 -0.85 -15.50
CA PHE A 42 -10.06 -0.68 -15.19
C PHE A 42 -10.47 -1.40 -13.90
N GLU A 43 -9.89 -2.56 -13.61
CA GLU A 43 -10.15 -3.33 -12.39
C GLU A 43 -9.69 -2.60 -11.13
N PHE A 44 -8.59 -1.84 -11.22
CA PHE A 44 -7.96 -1.16 -10.09
C PHE A 44 -8.13 0.36 -10.09
N ALA A 45 -9.21 0.86 -10.70
CA ALA A 45 -9.54 2.26 -10.62
C ALA A 45 -10.04 2.65 -9.19
N PRO A 46 -9.70 3.84 -8.67
CA PRO A 46 -8.95 4.91 -9.33
C PRO A 46 -7.43 4.67 -9.38
N THR A 47 -6.80 5.06 -10.50
CA THR A 47 -5.37 4.87 -10.76
C THR A 47 -4.70 6.19 -11.14
N ILE A 48 -3.53 6.49 -10.57
CA ILE A 48 -2.74 7.67 -10.94
C ILE A 48 -1.96 7.38 -12.23
N LEU A 49 -2.25 8.14 -13.28
CA LEU A 49 -1.64 8.04 -14.61
C LEU A 49 -0.43 8.95 -14.79
N GLY A 50 -0.26 9.97 -13.94
CA GLY A 50 0.87 10.88 -14.03
C GLY A 50 0.91 11.92 -12.91
N ARG A 51 2.12 12.42 -12.64
CA ARG A 51 2.41 13.47 -11.65
C ARG A 51 3.24 14.56 -12.32
N SER A 52 2.92 15.83 -12.09
CA SER A 52 3.68 16.94 -12.67
C SER A 52 3.52 18.24 -11.88
N SER A 53 4.54 19.09 -11.94
CA SER A 53 4.44 20.51 -11.58
C SER A 53 3.90 21.36 -12.74
N ASP A 54 4.03 20.87 -13.97
CA ASP A 54 3.48 21.45 -15.20
C ASP A 54 2.08 20.86 -15.49
N LEU A 55 1.05 21.66 -15.21
CA LEU A 55 -0.34 21.35 -15.53
C LEU A 55 -0.55 21.11 -17.03
N ALA A 56 0.14 21.85 -17.91
CA ALA A 56 -0.02 21.71 -19.35
C ALA A 56 0.49 20.34 -19.83
N ALA A 57 1.55 19.81 -19.22
CA ALA A 57 2.02 18.44 -19.49
C ALA A 57 0.97 17.39 -19.13
N LEU A 58 0.32 17.51 -17.96
CA LEU A 58 -0.76 16.57 -17.59
C LEU A 58 -2.01 16.74 -18.42
N LEU A 59 -2.36 17.95 -18.84
CA LEU A 59 -3.49 18.17 -19.75
C LEU A 59 -3.22 17.59 -21.14
N ARG A 60 -1.97 17.64 -21.65
CA ARG A 60 -1.57 16.93 -22.87
C ARG A 60 -1.69 15.42 -22.69
N HIS A 61 -1.28 14.89 -21.54
CA HIS A 61 -1.38 13.46 -21.23
C HIS A 61 -2.85 13.00 -21.08
N LYS A 62 -3.67 13.77 -20.36
CA LYS A 62 -5.11 13.60 -20.21
C LYS A 62 -5.82 13.50 -21.55
N LYS A 63 -5.52 14.42 -22.47
CA LYS A 63 -6.12 14.41 -23.83
C LYS A 63 -5.86 13.11 -24.58
N ARG A 64 -4.75 12.41 -24.34
CA ARG A 64 -4.47 11.12 -24.99
C ARG A 64 -5.39 10.00 -24.49
N PHE A 65 -5.67 9.98 -23.19
CA PHE A 65 -6.66 9.08 -22.59
C PHE A 65 -8.08 9.40 -23.06
N GLU A 66 -8.46 10.67 -23.09
CA GLU A 66 -9.80 11.09 -23.51
C GLU A 66 -10.05 10.80 -25.00
N ARG A 67 -9.04 10.93 -25.86
CA ARG A 67 -9.14 10.52 -27.28
C ARG A 67 -9.39 9.01 -27.45
N SER A 68 -9.06 8.22 -26.43
CA SER A 68 -9.34 6.79 -26.42
C SER A 68 -10.72 6.48 -25.80
N GLY A 69 -11.42 7.48 -25.26
CA GLY A 69 -12.72 7.35 -24.59
C GLY A 69 -12.63 7.13 -23.07
N ALA A 70 -11.44 7.29 -22.46
CA ALA A 70 -11.22 7.11 -21.02
C ALA A 70 -11.18 8.46 -20.30
N LEU A 71 -12.09 8.67 -19.34
CA LEU A 71 -12.24 9.93 -18.63
C LEU A 71 -11.29 10.00 -17.44
N CYS A 72 -10.42 11.02 -17.43
CA CYS A 72 -9.43 11.23 -16.39
C CYS A 72 -9.58 12.62 -15.78
N ASN A 73 -9.22 12.79 -14.52
CA ASN A 73 -9.27 14.06 -13.82
C ASN A 73 -7.86 14.55 -13.51
N VAL A 74 -7.65 15.87 -13.59
CA VAL A 74 -6.43 16.47 -13.03
C VAL A 74 -6.77 17.09 -11.69
N GLU A 75 -6.13 16.60 -10.65
CA GLU A 75 -6.32 17.04 -9.27
C GLU A 75 -5.14 17.90 -8.83
N ARG A 76 -5.41 19.03 -8.15
CA ARG A 76 -4.37 19.92 -7.62
C ARG A 76 -4.03 19.54 -6.18
N ILE A 77 -2.75 19.47 -5.89
CA ILE A 77 -2.22 19.29 -4.54
C ILE A 77 -2.19 20.67 -3.84
N PRO A 78 -2.86 20.87 -2.68
CA PRO A 78 -2.89 22.16 -1.99
C PRO A 78 -1.51 22.65 -1.54
N GLU A 79 -1.22 23.95 -1.71
CA GLU A 79 0.04 24.57 -1.26
C GLU A 79 -0.05 24.99 0.22
N GLY A 80 0.80 24.40 1.06
CA GLY A 80 0.85 24.63 2.51
C GLY A 80 1.67 23.63 3.33
N SER A 81 2.24 22.57 2.72
CA SER A 81 2.96 21.52 3.45
C SER A 81 4.49 21.69 3.50
N ILE A 82 5.04 22.90 3.31
CA ILE A 82 6.49 23.13 3.37
C ILE A 82 6.79 24.50 4.00
N ALA A 83 7.20 24.52 5.27
CA ALA A 83 7.92 25.64 5.88
C ALA A 83 9.28 25.14 6.37
N ALA A 84 10.33 25.75 5.83
CA ALA A 84 11.73 25.46 6.10
C ALA A 84 12.13 25.86 7.53
N SER A 85 12.94 25.02 8.18
CA SER A 85 13.94 25.52 9.14
C SER A 85 15.31 24.96 8.73
N SER A 86 16.28 25.86 8.64
CA SER A 86 17.65 25.57 8.20
C SER A 86 18.38 24.64 9.18
N PRO A 87 19.34 23.81 8.71
CA PRO A 87 20.09 22.89 9.56
C PRO A 87 21.19 23.62 10.37
N PRO A 88 21.57 23.12 11.56
CA PRO A 88 22.80 23.54 12.24
C PRO A 88 24.04 23.03 11.47
N PRO A 89 25.25 23.61 11.68
CA PRO A 89 26.42 23.33 10.86
C PRO A 89 26.96 21.90 11.06
N PRO A 90 27.74 21.36 10.10
CA PRO A 90 28.10 19.95 10.08
C PRO A 90 29.16 19.65 11.13
N ALA A 91 28.83 18.79 12.10
CA ALA A 91 29.85 18.06 12.85
C ALA A 91 30.25 16.84 12.02
N SER A 92 31.41 16.97 11.38
CA SER A 92 32.32 15.95 10.86
C SER A 92 31.81 14.51 10.84
N SER A 93 31.54 13.98 9.64
CA SER A 93 31.58 12.53 9.41
C SER A 93 32.99 12.00 9.65
N PRO A 94 33.10 10.80 10.26
CA PRO A 94 34.14 9.88 9.85
C PRO A 94 33.52 8.55 9.43
N HIS A 95 33.88 8.17 8.21
CA HIS A 95 34.07 6.80 7.74
C HIS A 95 32.85 5.93 7.44
N LEU A 96 32.68 5.68 6.13
CA LEU A 96 32.23 4.40 5.59
C LEU A 96 32.81 3.26 6.43
N HIS A 97 31.93 2.51 7.09
CA HIS A 97 32.26 1.16 7.55
C HIS A 97 31.35 0.17 6.83
N THR A 98 32.05 -0.73 6.15
CA THR A 98 31.58 -1.90 5.42
C THR A 98 30.67 -2.77 6.26
N HIS A 99 29.59 -3.22 5.63
CA HIS A 99 28.68 -4.28 6.08
C HIS A 99 29.44 -5.54 6.57
N PRO A 100 29.02 -6.12 7.69
CA PRO A 100 29.06 -7.55 7.89
C PRO A 100 27.64 -8.13 7.93
N ALA A 101 27.43 -9.08 7.03
CA ALA A 101 26.57 -10.27 7.10
C ALA A 101 25.38 -10.32 8.08
N ASP A 102 24.20 -10.49 7.48
CA ASP A 102 23.40 -11.72 7.58
C ASP A 102 23.31 -12.36 8.97
N THR A 103 22.63 -11.67 9.87
CA THR A 103 21.85 -12.31 10.94
C THR A 103 20.54 -11.53 10.99
N GLY A 104 19.40 -12.20 10.81
CA GLY A 104 18.08 -11.57 10.76
C GLY A 104 17.60 -10.96 12.09
N GLU A 105 18.51 -10.44 12.91
CA GLU A 105 18.21 -9.70 14.14
C GLU A 105 18.59 -8.23 13.97
N ILE A 106 17.59 -7.37 14.11
CA ILE A 106 17.74 -5.92 14.11
C ILE A 106 18.49 -5.53 15.41
N PRO A 107 19.63 -4.83 15.35
CA PRO A 107 20.38 -4.45 16.54
C PRO A 107 19.55 -3.66 17.55
N ALA A 108 19.68 -3.96 18.84
CA ALA A 108 18.88 -3.36 19.91
C ALA A 108 18.96 -1.82 19.99
N ALA A 109 20.09 -1.24 19.58
CA ALA A 109 20.25 0.22 19.49
C ALA A 109 19.31 0.85 18.44
N TYR A 110 19.06 0.14 17.34
CA TYR A 110 18.13 0.57 16.29
C TYR A 110 16.67 0.48 16.76
N LEU A 111 16.34 -0.52 17.59
CA LEU A 111 15.01 -0.64 18.21
C LEU A 111 14.70 0.50 19.20
N GLU A 112 15.72 1.06 19.85
CA GLU A 112 15.55 2.21 20.76
C GLU A 112 15.39 3.52 19.98
N GLU A 113 16.11 3.68 18.87
CA GLU A 113 16.00 4.83 17.96
C GLU A 113 14.62 4.85 17.27
N ILE A 114 14.11 3.68 16.84
CA ILE A 114 12.75 3.48 16.31
C ILE A 114 11.67 3.81 17.35
N ARG A 115 11.92 3.58 18.65
CA ARG A 115 10.95 3.87 19.72
C ARG A 115 10.78 5.38 19.96
N ASN A 116 11.76 6.18 19.57
CA ASN A 116 11.83 7.62 19.87
C ASN A 116 11.38 8.52 18.70
N LEU A 117 11.09 7.94 17.53
CA LEU A 117 10.56 8.69 16.39
C LEU A 117 9.03 8.75 16.49
N ARG A 118 8.53 9.96 16.78
CA ARG A 118 7.12 10.32 16.76
C ARG A 118 7.05 11.72 16.17
N THR A 119 5.96 11.98 15.43
CA THR A 119 5.48 13.26 14.87
C THR A 119 6.04 13.58 13.47
N GLU A 120 5.25 13.94 12.45
CA GLU A 120 3.88 14.49 12.40
C GLU A 120 3.34 14.40 10.95
N HIS A 121 2.12 13.86 10.76
CA HIS A 121 1.03 14.28 9.84
C HIS A 121 -0.05 13.19 9.80
N TRP A 122 -0.94 13.20 10.80
CA TRP A 122 -2.26 12.58 10.74
C TRP A 122 -3.26 13.63 11.27
N ALA A 123 -4.52 13.59 10.83
CA ALA A 123 -5.62 14.28 11.54
C ALA A 123 -5.75 13.70 12.97
N PRO A 124 -6.75 14.00 13.81
CA PRO A 124 -6.89 13.27 15.08
C PRO A 124 -7.33 11.81 14.81
N GLY A 125 -6.47 10.80 15.07
CA GLY A 125 -6.95 9.46 15.46
C GLY A 125 -6.52 8.17 14.72
N ALA A 126 -5.70 8.17 13.66
CA ALA A 126 -5.35 6.91 12.96
C ALA A 126 -3.86 6.54 12.87
N ASP A 127 -3.17 6.93 13.93
CA ASP A 127 -2.08 6.14 14.52
C ASP A 127 -2.60 4.95 15.38
N TYR A 128 -3.92 4.77 15.50
CA TYR A 128 -4.54 3.88 16.48
C TYR A 128 -5.45 2.83 15.85
N TRP A 129 -5.34 1.61 16.38
CA TRP A 129 -6.38 0.58 16.30
C TRP A 129 -7.74 1.20 16.63
N ASN A 130 -8.72 1.01 15.75
CA ASN A 130 -10.11 1.34 16.04
C ASN A 130 -10.78 0.09 16.63
N ASP A 131 -11.47 0.20 17.77
CA ASP A 131 -12.20 -0.93 18.36
C ASP A 131 -13.27 -1.50 17.43
N GLU A 132 -13.74 -0.71 16.46
CA GLU A 132 -14.59 -1.21 15.37
C GLU A 132 -13.89 -2.25 14.51
N TRP A 133 -12.57 -2.36 14.51
CA TRP A 133 -11.84 -3.39 13.75
C TRP A 133 -11.76 -4.72 14.51
N THR A 134 -12.28 -4.77 15.74
CA THR A 134 -12.36 -6.00 16.52
C THR A 134 -13.31 -7.00 15.87
N VAL A 135 -12.79 -8.19 15.56
CA VAL A 135 -13.60 -9.32 15.08
C VAL A 135 -14.09 -10.17 16.24
N GLY A 136 -13.47 -10.04 17.42
CA GLY A 136 -13.82 -10.70 18.67
C GLY A 136 -13.33 -12.13 18.77
N ILE A 137 -12.16 -12.38 18.18
CA ILE A 137 -11.37 -13.60 18.30
C ILE A 137 -9.97 -13.11 18.68
N ARG A 138 -9.57 -13.31 19.94
CA ARG A 138 -8.39 -12.69 20.54
C ARG A 138 -7.13 -12.86 19.71
N THR A 139 -6.90 -14.06 19.17
CA THR A 139 -5.73 -14.35 18.33
C THR A 139 -5.71 -13.47 17.08
N ILE A 140 -6.85 -13.34 16.40
CA ILE A 140 -6.99 -12.52 15.19
C ILE A 140 -6.87 -11.03 15.54
N ASP A 141 -7.53 -10.57 16.60
CA ASP A 141 -7.50 -9.16 17.02
C ASP A 141 -6.08 -8.72 17.43
N VAL A 142 -5.29 -9.62 18.05
CA VAL A 142 -3.88 -9.37 18.38
C VAL A 142 -3.04 -9.26 17.11
N ASP A 143 -3.25 -10.17 16.15
CA ASP A 143 -2.52 -10.14 14.88
C ASP A 143 -2.83 -8.88 14.08
N HIS A 144 -4.09 -8.47 13.97
CA HIS A 144 -4.45 -7.25 13.25
C HIS A 144 -3.83 -6.00 13.91
N LYS A 145 -3.79 -5.92 15.25
CA LYS A 145 -3.09 -4.84 15.96
C LYS A 145 -1.60 -4.80 15.65
N ASN A 146 -0.95 -5.98 15.61
CA ASN A 146 0.46 -6.09 15.26
C ASN A 146 0.71 -5.67 13.81
N LEU A 147 -0.13 -6.09 12.87
CA LEU A 147 -0.07 -5.70 11.46
C LEU A 147 -0.21 -4.18 11.28
N VAL A 148 -1.18 -3.56 11.95
CA VAL A 148 -1.33 -2.08 11.96
C VAL A 148 -0.05 -1.41 12.48
N GLY A 149 0.52 -1.92 13.57
CA GLY A 149 1.78 -1.40 14.12
C GLY A 149 2.96 -1.53 13.15
N MET A 150 3.07 -2.64 12.42
CA MET A 150 4.11 -2.85 11.42
C MET A 150 3.92 -1.95 10.19
N ILE A 151 2.68 -1.73 9.74
CA ILE A 151 2.36 -0.80 8.64
C ILE A 151 2.68 0.65 9.04
N ASN A 152 2.36 1.05 10.26
CA ASN A 152 2.69 2.39 10.77
C ASN A 152 4.21 2.64 10.79
N ARG A 153 5.01 1.63 11.15
CA ARG A 153 6.48 1.73 11.10
C ARG A 153 7.02 1.89 9.68
N LEU A 154 6.32 1.34 8.68
CA LEU A 154 6.68 1.54 7.27
C LEU A 154 6.48 3.00 6.83
N ALA A 155 5.44 3.66 7.37
CA ALA A 155 5.10 5.04 7.06
C ALA A 155 6.03 6.08 7.73
N ASP A 156 6.59 5.78 8.90
CA ASP A 156 7.40 6.70 9.70
C ASP A 156 8.90 6.72 9.32
N ALA A 157 9.30 5.86 8.38
CA ALA A 157 10.69 5.73 8.01
C ALA A 157 11.19 6.92 7.16
N SER A 158 11.88 7.84 7.82
CA SER A 158 12.55 9.01 7.23
C SER A 158 13.54 8.67 6.11
N VAL A 159 14.00 7.41 6.02
CA VAL A 159 14.77 6.85 4.90
C VAL A 159 13.96 5.71 4.25
N ARG A 160 13.00 6.10 3.40
CA ARG A 160 11.98 5.22 2.79
C ARG A 160 12.55 3.93 2.19
N THR A 161 13.68 4.01 1.49
CA THR A 161 14.29 2.86 0.80
C THR A 161 14.91 1.83 1.73
N LEU A 162 15.61 2.26 2.77
CA LEU A 162 16.24 1.35 3.72
C LEU A 162 15.21 0.68 4.62
N ALA A 163 14.24 1.46 5.12
CA ALA A 163 13.22 0.90 5.98
C ALA A 163 12.24 -0.01 5.25
N ILE A 164 11.88 0.28 4.00
CA ILE A 164 11.08 -0.67 3.21
C ILE A 164 11.85 -1.98 3.00
N ARG A 165 13.17 -1.93 2.73
CA ARG A 165 14.00 -3.14 2.60
C ARG A 165 14.03 -3.99 3.87
N GLU A 166 14.11 -3.36 5.04
CA GLU A 166 14.22 -4.06 6.32
C GLU A 166 12.86 -4.46 6.91
N LEU A 167 11.82 -3.64 6.73
CA LEU A 167 10.52 -3.82 7.39
C LEU A 167 9.50 -4.58 6.53
N LEU A 168 9.62 -4.53 5.20
CA LEU A 168 8.67 -5.22 4.33
C LEU A 168 8.79 -6.75 4.41
N PRO A 169 9.99 -7.39 4.39
CA PRO A 169 10.09 -8.83 4.53
C PRO A 169 9.47 -9.41 5.83
N PRO A 170 9.74 -8.85 7.03
CA PRO A 170 9.07 -9.34 8.24
C PRO A 170 7.56 -9.06 8.23
N LEU A 171 7.09 -7.94 7.65
CA LEU A 171 5.66 -7.67 7.48
C LEU A 171 4.99 -8.73 6.60
N ILE A 172 5.56 -9.05 5.43
CA ILE A 172 5.03 -10.08 4.54
C ILE A 172 4.95 -11.43 5.25
N ARG A 173 6.01 -11.83 5.97
CA ARG A 173 6.02 -13.09 6.73
C ARG A 173 4.91 -13.12 7.79
N TYR A 174 4.77 -12.06 8.57
CA TYR A 174 3.74 -11.96 9.60
C TYR A 174 2.33 -12.05 9.00
N THR A 175 2.08 -11.34 7.89
CA THR A 175 0.81 -11.40 7.17
C THR A 175 0.48 -12.80 6.67
N VAL A 176 1.47 -13.53 6.12
CA VAL A 176 1.27 -14.92 5.66
C VAL A 176 0.92 -15.86 6.81
N ASP A 177 1.60 -15.73 7.96
CA ASP A 177 1.34 -16.57 9.12
C ASP A 177 -0.01 -16.25 9.78
N HIS A 178 -0.40 -14.98 9.80
CA HIS A 178 -1.74 -14.54 10.18
C HIS A 178 -2.82 -15.19 9.29
N PHE A 179 -2.69 -15.10 7.96
CA PHE A 179 -3.63 -15.72 7.02
C PHE A 179 -3.72 -17.23 7.16
N ARG A 180 -2.59 -17.92 7.40
CA ARG A 180 -2.58 -19.36 7.68
C ARG A 180 -3.38 -19.70 8.93
N THR A 181 -3.29 -18.87 9.96
CA THR A 181 -4.03 -19.04 11.22
C THR A 181 -5.53 -18.93 10.97
N GLU A 182 -5.97 -17.88 10.28
CA GLU A 182 -7.38 -17.69 9.91
C GLU A 182 -7.90 -18.82 9.02
N GLU A 183 -7.15 -19.20 7.99
CA GLU A 183 -7.53 -20.29 7.08
C GLU A 183 -7.63 -21.64 7.79
N SER A 184 -6.79 -21.89 8.78
CA SER A 184 -6.88 -23.09 9.62
C SER A 184 -8.15 -23.07 10.48
N MET A 185 -8.51 -21.91 11.05
CA MET A 185 -9.77 -21.74 11.80
C MET A 185 -11.00 -21.87 10.89
N MET A 186 -10.94 -21.31 9.67
CA MET A 186 -11.97 -21.45 8.65
C MET A 186 -12.19 -22.91 8.27
N ALA A 187 -11.11 -23.66 8.03
CA ALA A 187 -11.19 -25.08 7.67
C ALA A 187 -11.76 -25.92 8.82
N ALA A 188 -11.28 -25.70 10.06
CA ALA A 188 -11.71 -26.43 11.24
C ALA A 188 -13.21 -26.24 11.57
N THR A 189 -13.77 -25.11 11.17
CA THR A 189 -15.19 -24.77 11.41
C THR A 189 -16.06 -24.84 10.15
N ALA A 190 -15.54 -25.42 9.06
CA ALA A 190 -16.23 -25.52 7.77
C ALA A 190 -16.84 -24.18 7.29
N TYR A 191 -16.06 -23.09 7.38
CA TYR A 191 -16.54 -21.76 7.02
C TYR A 191 -16.97 -21.70 5.55
N PRO A 192 -18.24 -21.33 5.24
CA PRO A 192 -18.78 -21.40 3.88
C PRO A 192 -18.09 -20.53 2.83
N HIS A 193 -17.31 -19.52 3.24
CA HIS A 193 -16.65 -18.58 2.33
C HIS A 193 -15.13 -18.71 2.31
N LEU A 194 -14.60 -19.83 2.80
CA LEU A 194 -13.15 -20.08 2.91
C LEU A 194 -12.41 -19.80 1.59
N GLU A 195 -12.84 -20.38 0.47
CA GLU A 195 -12.11 -20.23 -0.80
C GLU A 195 -12.10 -18.78 -1.31
N ARG A 196 -13.19 -18.04 -1.10
CA ARG A 196 -13.25 -16.61 -1.43
C ARG A 196 -12.28 -15.81 -0.56
N HIS A 197 -12.30 -16.04 0.76
CA HIS A 197 -11.45 -15.33 1.72
C HIS A 197 -9.97 -15.60 1.46
N ARG A 198 -9.61 -16.87 1.20
CA ARG A 198 -8.26 -17.27 0.76
C ARG A 198 -7.84 -16.57 -0.54
N GLY A 199 -8.76 -16.38 -1.48
CA GLY A 199 -8.49 -15.61 -2.70
C GLY A 199 -8.08 -14.17 -2.42
N GLU A 200 -8.72 -13.51 -1.45
CA GLU A 200 -8.37 -12.16 -1.00
C GLU A 200 -6.95 -12.13 -0.40
N HIS A 201 -6.62 -13.12 0.46
CA HIS A 201 -5.27 -13.29 1.03
C HIS A 201 -4.19 -13.47 -0.04
N GLN A 202 -4.43 -14.37 -0.99
CA GLN A 202 -3.50 -14.66 -2.08
C GLN A 202 -3.24 -13.41 -2.93
N GLY A 203 -4.29 -12.61 -3.20
CA GLY A 203 -4.16 -11.36 -3.92
C GLY A 203 -3.20 -10.37 -3.23
N LEU A 204 -3.33 -10.20 -1.91
CA LEU A 204 -2.41 -9.34 -1.16
C LEU A 204 -0.98 -9.88 -1.20
N VAL A 205 -0.79 -11.17 -0.89
CA VAL A 205 0.54 -11.79 -0.84
C VAL A 205 1.27 -11.67 -2.17
N GLN A 206 0.57 -11.85 -3.29
CA GLN A 206 1.13 -11.65 -4.63
C GLN A 206 1.56 -10.20 -4.86
N HIS A 207 0.71 -9.23 -4.48
CA HIS A 207 1.01 -7.81 -4.62
C HIS A 207 2.29 -7.42 -3.85
N VAL A 208 2.36 -7.75 -2.57
CA VAL A 208 3.49 -7.38 -1.70
C VAL A 208 4.78 -8.14 -2.07
N SER A 209 4.66 -9.40 -2.54
CA SER A 209 5.81 -10.16 -3.04
C SER A 209 6.40 -9.51 -4.28
N LYS A 210 5.56 -8.99 -5.18
CA LYS A 210 6.03 -8.31 -6.39
C LYS A 210 6.76 -7.01 -6.05
N VAL A 211 6.24 -6.25 -5.09
CA VAL A 211 6.92 -5.07 -4.56
C VAL A 211 8.27 -5.45 -3.95
N GLY A 212 8.33 -6.54 -3.18
CA GLY A 212 9.57 -7.07 -2.61
C GLY A 212 10.61 -7.56 -3.64
N GLU A 213 10.20 -8.02 -4.83
CA GLU A 213 11.11 -8.32 -5.95
C GLU A 213 11.74 -7.04 -6.50
N VAL A 214 10.93 -6.03 -6.80
CA VAL A 214 11.39 -4.72 -7.32
C VAL A 214 12.42 -4.09 -6.38
N ILE A 215 12.17 -4.16 -5.08
CA ILE A 215 13.06 -3.61 -4.03
C ILE A 215 14.42 -4.32 -3.99
N ARG A 216 14.44 -5.64 -4.22
CA ARG A 216 15.66 -6.46 -4.19
C ARG A 216 16.51 -6.30 -5.44
N GLU A 217 15.88 -6.17 -6.61
CA GLU A 217 16.57 -6.14 -7.90
C GLU A 217 17.13 -4.76 -8.27
N TRP A 218 16.59 -3.67 -7.72
CA TRP A 218 17.02 -2.30 -8.03
C TRP A 218 17.75 -1.63 -6.87
N SER A 219 18.94 -1.08 -7.15
CA SER A 219 19.78 -0.34 -6.21
C SER A 219 19.20 0.98 -5.75
N ASP A 220 18.27 1.55 -6.54
CA ASP A 220 17.57 2.81 -6.25
C ASP A 220 16.16 2.75 -6.86
N PRO A 221 15.20 2.05 -6.23
CA PRO A 221 13.84 2.01 -6.71
C PRO A 221 13.09 3.28 -6.29
N GLU A 222 12.46 3.93 -7.25
CA GLU A 222 11.21 4.66 -7.00
C GLU A 222 10.23 3.63 -6.42
N LEU A 223 10.24 3.51 -5.09
CA LEU A 223 9.27 2.72 -4.33
C LEU A 223 7.88 3.24 -4.68
N PRO A 224 6.85 2.39 -4.75
CA PRO A 224 5.49 2.88 -4.91
C PRO A 224 5.22 3.88 -3.79
N ASP A 225 4.96 5.13 -4.17
CA ASP A 225 4.83 6.25 -3.23
C ASP A 225 3.66 6.10 -2.23
N ASP A 226 2.90 5.01 -2.34
CA ASP A 226 1.67 4.73 -1.60
C ASP A 226 1.60 3.29 -1.05
N LEU A 227 2.72 2.56 -0.91
CA LEU A 227 2.70 1.18 -0.41
C LEU A 227 2.06 1.07 0.99
N GLU A 228 2.43 1.96 1.92
CA GLU A 228 1.83 1.99 3.26
C GLU A 228 0.33 2.32 3.22
N ASN A 229 -0.10 3.21 2.32
CA ASN A 229 -1.51 3.57 2.14
C ASN A 229 -2.30 2.40 1.57
N PHE A 230 -1.78 1.73 0.56
CA PHE A 230 -2.36 0.51 0.01
C PHE A 230 -2.52 -0.57 1.09
N LEU A 231 -1.48 -0.84 1.87
CA LEU A 231 -1.52 -1.85 2.94
C LEU A 231 -2.55 -1.50 4.01
N ARG A 232 -2.61 -0.22 4.40
CA ARG A 232 -3.58 0.29 5.37
C ARG A 232 -5.02 0.13 4.85
N ASP A 233 -5.28 0.57 3.63
CA ASP A 233 -6.60 0.51 3.01
C ASP A 233 -7.05 -0.93 2.79
N TRP A 234 -6.14 -1.80 2.34
CA TRP A 234 -6.42 -3.22 2.17
C TRP A 234 -6.79 -3.85 3.51
N LEU A 235 -5.96 -3.66 4.54
CA LEU A 235 -6.17 -4.29 5.85
C LEU A 235 -7.50 -3.83 6.47
N MET A 236 -7.76 -2.52 6.48
CA MET A 236 -9.02 -1.99 7.00
C MET A 236 -10.24 -2.56 6.24
N ASN A 237 -10.20 -2.56 4.91
CA ASN A 237 -11.32 -3.07 4.11
C ASN A 237 -11.53 -4.57 4.33
N HIS A 238 -10.45 -5.35 4.41
CA HIS A 238 -10.50 -6.78 4.62
C HIS A 238 -11.09 -7.13 5.99
N ILE A 239 -10.60 -6.48 7.05
CA ILE A 239 -11.14 -6.66 8.41
C ILE A 239 -12.64 -6.38 8.45
N MET A 240 -13.04 -5.24 7.90
CA MET A 240 -14.42 -4.77 8.01
C MET A 240 -15.41 -5.60 7.17
N LYS A 241 -14.98 -6.12 6.01
CA LYS A 241 -15.86 -6.82 5.05
C LYS A 241 -15.79 -8.35 5.19
N SER A 242 -14.61 -8.88 5.47
CA SER A 242 -14.33 -10.33 5.46
C SER A 242 -14.12 -10.84 6.87
N ASP A 243 -13.17 -10.31 7.62
CA ASP A 243 -12.78 -10.90 8.92
C ASP A 243 -13.85 -10.73 9.98
N LYS A 244 -14.63 -9.64 9.94
CA LYS A 244 -15.82 -9.51 10.78
C LYS A 244 -16.87 -10.60 10.54
N ARG A 245 -17.00 -11.08 9.30
CA ARG A 245 -17.91 -12.20 8.97
C ARG A 245 -17.33 -13.50 9.52
N LEU A 246 -16.01 -13.69 9.36
CA LEU A 246 -15.29 -14.81 9.94
C LEU A 246 -15.44 -14.84 11.47
N GLY A 247 -15.18 -13.73 12.17
CA GLY A 247 -15.30 -13.63 13.62
C GLY A 247 -16.71 -13.94 14.13
N ARG A 248 -17.77 -13.55 13.41
CA ARG A 248 -19.15 -13.99 13.73
C ARG A 248 -19.31 -15.51 13.61
N HIS A 249 -18.78 -16.11 12.55
CA HIS A 249 -18.81 -17.56 12.35
C HIS A 249 -18.04 -18.31 13.44
N LEU A 250 -16.80 -17.90 13.73
CA LEU A 250 -15.94 -18.55 14.72
C LEU A 250 -16.53 -18.48 16.14
N ARG A 251 -17.11 -17.34 16.53
CA ARG A 251 -17.82 -17.22 17.81
C ARG A 251 -19.05 -18.11 17.90
N ALA A 252 -19.80 -18.28 16.80
CA ALA A 252 -20.91 -19.23 16.75
C ALA A 252 -20.46 -20.70 16.93
N HIS A 253 -19.18 -20.98 16.67
CA HIS A 253 -18.53 -22.28 16.90
C HIS A 253 -17.75 -22.35 18.22
N GLY A 254 -17.97 -21.40 19.14
CA GLY A 254 -17.40 -21.43 20.49
C GLY A 254 -15.96 -20.93 20.61
N MET A 255 -15.41 -20.30 19.58
CA MET A 255 -14.08 -19.70 19.62
C MET A 255 -14.13 -18.27 20.16
N THR A 256 -13.09 -17.85 20.91
CA THR A 256 -12.96 -16.51 21.52
C THR A 256 -11.53 -16.03 21.54
#